data_AF-A0A223N247-F1
#
_entry.id   AF-A0A223N247-F1
#
_cell.length_a   1.000
_cell.length_b   1.000
_cell.length_c   1.000
_cell.angle_alpha   90.00
_cell.angle_beta   90.00
_cell.angle_gamma   90.00
#
_symmetry.space_group_name_H-M   'P 1'
#
loop_
_entity.id
_entity.type
_entity.pdbx_description
1 polymer ?
#
loop_
_entity_poly.entity_id
_entity_poly.type
_entity_poly.pdbx_seq_one_letter_code
_entity_poly.pdbx_strand_id
1 'polypeptide(L)'
;MVAEHLYIVLGKRLVDQQLTLEGRSRVDGLVKALQRHDIVHSVIALCGGLTLGQQISEAKAMYHYLQSELARLNVSLLNNRILLEEHSTSTVENIENVALELHKNGGIDTQKILPVTFISNDYHLQRIFEIQQLMDEQGLLRVLKQRCEMIGITLAISSDLYDHLAVKYPYTHLAAELFLLADQLTTYRVYLEGVVAGSFLRDLTQVRAIPYQIACEAILAINHKIAGNPKWAFVRCLTDLLMQCINATKGALSVSEIQPYLILFDSNLTLLNRYLDPENPCVGRWWRQG
;
A
#
# COMPACT_ATOMS: atom_id res chain seq x y z
N MET A 1 -21.26 -11.77 -18.93
CA MET A 1 -21.64 -10.45 -18.39
C MET A 1 -20.44 -9.53 -18.57
N VAL A 2 -20.64 -8.32 -19.09
CA VAL A 2 -19.57 -7.33 -19.22
C VAL A 2 -19.50 -6.58 -17.89
N ALA A 3 -18.31 -6.46 -17.33
CA ALA A 3 -18.08 -5.71 -16.10
C ALA A 3 -18.11 -4.21 -16.38
N GLU A 4 -18.80 -3.48 -15.52
CA GLU A 4 -18.97 -2.03 -15.60
C GLU A 4 -18.03 -1.31 -14.64
N HIS A 5 -17.44 -2.00 -13.67
CA HIS A 5 -16.56 -1.43 -12.63
C HIS A 5 -15.52 -2.45 -12.16
N LEU A 6 -14.32 -1.97 -11.83
CA LEU A 6 -13.24 -2.75 -11.21
C LEU A 6 -13.02 -2.32 -9.75
N TYR A 7 -13.17 -3.25 -8.81
CA TYR A 7 -12.83 -3.06 -7.42
C TYR A 7 -11.51 -3.76 -7.10
N ILE A 8 -10.52 -3.03 -6.60
CA ILE A 8 -9.20 -3.58 -6.27
C ILE A 8 -9.06 -3.61 -4.74
N VAL A 9 -9.08 -4.80 -4.16
CA VAL A 9 -8.80 -5.01 -2.73
C VAL A 9 -7.32 -5.25 -2.55
N LEU A 10 -6.65 -4.33 -1.85
CA LEU A 10 -5.22 -4.43 -1.59
C LEU A 10 -4.96 -5.33 -0.38
N GLY A 11 -4.07 -6.31 -0.55
CA GLY A 11 -3.63 -7.23 0.48
C GLY A 11 -2.80 -6.58 1.59
N LYS A 12 -2.75 -7.28 2.73
CA LYS A 12 -1.88 -6.99 3.87
C LYS A 12 -1.23 -8.31 4.26
N ARG A 13 0.06 -8.23 4.63
CA ARG A 13 0.87 -9.36 5.09
C ARG A 13 0.12 -10.26 6.06
N LEU A 14 0.11 -11.56 5.77
CA LEU A 14 -0.39 -12.58 6.70
C LEU A 14 0.56 -12.76 7.88
N VAL A 15 -0.02 -13.03 9.04
CA VAL A 15 0.67 -13.43 10.27
C VAL A 15 0.22 -14.84 10.59
N ASP A 16 1.18 -15.76 10.78
CA ASP A 16 0.91 -17.18 11.03
C ASP A 16 -0.10 -17.80 10.05
N GLN A 17 0.06 -17.50 8.75
CA GLN A 17 -0.81 -17.95 7.67
C GLN A 17 -2.25 -17.43 7.73
N GLN A 18 -2.52 -16.37 8.49
CA GLN A 18 -3.86 -15.80 8.65
C GLN A 18 -3.92 -14.32 8.33
N LEU A 19 -5.09 -13.87 7.90
CA LEU A 19 -5.39 -12.45 7.81
C LEU A 19 -5.31 -11.83 9.20
N THR A 20 -4.56 -10.74 9.28
CA THR A 20 -4.50 -9.87 10.43
C THR A 20 -5.80 -9.08 10.61
N LEU A 21 -5.94 -8.30 11.68
CA LEU A 21 -7.15 -7.50 11.90
C LEU A 21 -7.29 -6.42 10.82
N GLU A 22 -6.18 -5.82 10.42
CA GLU A 22 -6.12 -4.88 9.29
C GLU A 22 -6.55 -5.59 8.00
N GLY A 23 -5.96 -6.75 7.66
CA GLY A 23 -6.33 -7.52 6.47
C GLY A 23 -7.81 -7.91 6.43
N ARG A 24 -8.37 -8.36 7.56
CA ARG A 24 -9.81 -8.67 7.69
C ARG A 24 -10.67 -7.43 7.49
N SER A 25 -10.29 -6.30 8.10
CA SER A 25 -11.07 -5.05 8.00
C SER A 25 -11.28 -4.58 6.55
N ARG A 26 -10.30 -4.80 5.67
CA ARG A 26 -10.42 -4.48 4.23
C ARG A 26 -11.48 -5.35 3.55
N VAL A 27 -11.47 -6.64 3.85
CA VAL A 27 -12.48 -7.59 3.33
C VAL A 27 -13.86 -7.30 3.92
N ASP A 28 -13.95 -6.93 5.20
CA ASP A 28 -15.20 -6.50 5.84
C ASP A 28 -15.78 -5.24 5.18
N GLY A 29 -14.92 -4.31 4.75
CA GLY A 29 -15.30 -3.15 3.95
C GLY A 29 -15.97 -3.57 2.64
N LEU A 30 -15.35 -4.49 1.90
CA LEU A 30 -15.91 -5.08 0.68
C LEU A 30 -17.26 -5.76 0.95
N VAL A 31 -17.35 -6.59 2.00
CA VAL A 31 -18.59 -7.30 2.36
C VAL A 31 -19.72 -6.30 2.65
N LYS A 32 -19.45 -5.23 3.38
CA LYS A 32 -20.45 -4.18 3.66
C LYS A 32 -20.95 -3.49 2.39
N ALA A 33 -20.06 -3.19 1.44
CA ALA A 33 -20.44 -2.58 0.17
C ALA A 33 -21.28 -3.54 -0.70
N LEU A 34 -20.92 -4.83 -0.73
CA LEU A 34 -21.70 -5.89 -1.39
C LEU A 34 -23.10 -6.04 -0.76
N GLN A 35 -23.20 -6.00 0.56
CA GLN A 35 -24.48 -6.06 1.29
C GLN A 35 -25.43 -4.90 0.98
N ARG A 36 -24.87 -3.71 0.75
CA ARG A 36 -25.65 -2.52 0.39
C ARG A 36 -26.05 -2.47 -1.08
N HIS A 37 -25.61 -3.45 -1.87
CA HIS A 37 -25.72 -3.44 -3.33
C HIS A 37 -24.99 -2.25 -3.99
N ASP A 38 -23.96 -1.71 -3.33
CA ASP A 38 -23.09 -0.67 -3.89
C ASP A 38 -22.21 -1.25 -5.02
N ILE A 39 -22.03 -2.58 -5.05
CA ILE A 39 -21.16 -3.31 -5.98
C ILE A 39 -21.97 -4.34 -6.77
N VAL A 40 -22.27 -4.02 -8.03
CA VAL A 40 -23.03 -4.88 -8.96
C VAL A 40 -22.36 -4.84 -10.33
N HIS A 41 -22.47 -5.92 -11.12
CA HIS A 41 -21.90 -6.00 -12.48
C HIS A 41 -20.41 -5.67 -12.53
N SER A 42 -19.67 -6.14 -11.52
CA SER A 42 -18.31 -5.70 -11.25
C SER A 42 -17.29 -6.84 -11.31
N VAL A 43 -16.03 -6.49 -11.56
CA VAL A 43 -14.89 -7.35 -11.26
C VAL A 43 -14.30 -6.91 -9.93
N ILE A 44 -14.06 -7.86 -9.03
CA ILE A 44 -13.39 -7.63 -7.75
C ILE A 44 -12.06 -8.38 -7.81
N ALA A 45 -10.96 -7.64 -7.86
CA ALA A 45 -9.61 -8.17 -7.81
C ALA A 45 -9.11 -8.17 -6.35
N LEU A 46 -8.86 -9.36 -5.81
CA LEU A 46 -8.17 -9.55 -4.54
C LEU A 46 -6.67 -9.66 -4.83
N CYS A 47 -5.89 -8.70 -4.36
CA CYS A 47 -4.48 -8.57 -4.74
C CYS A 47 -3.55 -8.85 -3.57
N GLY A 48 -2.61 -9.77 -3.75
CA GLY A 48 -1.51 -9.97 -2.83
C GLY A 48 -0.94 -11.38 -2.95
N GLY A 49 0.35 -11.47 -3.27
CA GLY A 49 0.99 -12.75 -3.52
C GLY A 49 1.53 -13.46 -2.28
N LEU A 50 2.56 -14.27 -2.51
CA LEU A 50 3.17 -15.14 -1.51
C LEU A 50 4.43 -14.49 -0.92
N THR A 51 4.42 -14.17 0.37
CA THR A 51 5.62 -13.70 1.07
C THR A 51 6.46 -14.89 1.55
N LEU A 52 7.78 -14.70 1.69
CA LEU A 52 8.70 -15.72 2.21
C LEU A 52 8.20 -16.35 3.52
N GLY A 53 8.14 -17.68 3.55
CA GLY A 53 7.65 -18.45 4.70
C GLY A 53 6.15 -18.71 4.70
N GLN A 54 5.37 -18.10 3.80
CA GLN A 54 3.95 -18.38 3.64
C GLN A 54 3.70 -19.58 2.72
N GLN A 55 2.63 -20.32 3.03
CA GLN A 55 2.09 -21.43 2.23
C GLN A 55 0.86 -21.00 1.39
N ILE A 56 0.25 -19.86 1.72
CA ILE A 56 -0.91 -19.31 1.01
C ILE A 56 -0.67 -17.83 0.71
N SER A 57 -1.15 -17.38 -0.45
CA SER A 57 -1.10 -15.97 -0.83
C SER A 57 -2.07 -15.14 0.01
N GLU A 58 -1.81 -13.84 0.12
CA GLU A 58 -2.74 -12.90 0.75
C GLU A 58 -4.09 -12.89 0.04
N ALA A 59 -4.10 -12.88 -1.30
CA ALA A 59 -5.31 -12.95 -2.11
C ALA A 59 -6.14 -14.20 -1.82
N LYS A 60 -5.50 -15.37 -1.66
CA LYS A 60 -6.21 -16.60 -1.29
C LYS A 60 -6.82 -16.53 0.10
N ALA A 61 -6.08 -16.00 1.06
CA ALA A 61 -6.57 -15.81 2.43
C ALA A 61 -7.78 -14.86 2.45
N MET A 62 -7.70 -13.73 1.73
CA MET A 62 -8.82 -12.80 1.54
C MET A 62 -10.03 -13.47 0.90
N TYR A 63 -9.82 -14.29 -0.12
CA TYR A 63 -10.88 -15.02 -0.80
C TYR A 63 -11.60 -15.99 0.13
N HIS A 64 -10.87 -16.81 0.88
CA HIS A 64 -11.47 -17.76 1.83
C HIS A 64 -12.28 -17.03 2.89
N TYR A 65 -11.75 -15.92 3.43
CA TYR A 65 -12.46 -15.11 4.41
C TYR A 65 -13.73 -14.47 3.82
N LEU A 66 -13.63 -13.89 2.61
CA LEU A 66 -14.78 -13.33 1.89
C LEU A 66 -15.89 -14.37 1.70
N GLN A 67 -15.56 -15.58 1.22
CA GLN A 67 -16.55 -16.65 1.02
C GLN A 67 -17.26 -17.03 2.33
N SER A 68 -16.50 -17.14 3.42
CA SER A 68 -17.04 -17.42 4.76
C SER A 68 -18.03 -16.34 5.19
N GLU A 69 -17.68 -15.07 5.05
CA GLU A 69 -18.55 -13.96 5.46
C GLU A 69 -19.80 -13.83 4.58
N LEU A 70 -19.68 -14.00 3.27
CA LEU A 70 -20.82 -13.96 2.35
C LEU A 70 -21.81 -15.10 2.63
N ALA A 71 -21.31 -16.31 2.89
CA ALA A 71 -22.16 -17.45 3.28
C ALA A 71 -22.87 -17.18 4.61
N ARG A 72 -22.16 -16.65 5.61
CA ARG A 72 -22.71 -16.29 6.92
C ARG A 72 -23.81 -15.24 6.82
N LEU A 73 -23.67 -14.28 5.89
CA LEU A 73 -24.58 -13.16 5.70
C LEU A 73 -25.64 -13.40 4.61
N ASN A 74 -25.61 -14.58 3.97
CA ASN A 74 -26.45 -14.93 2.82
C ASN A 74 -26.42 -13.88 1.68
N VAL A 75 -25.21 -13.38 1.39
CA VAL A 75 -24.96 -12.39 0.32
C VAL A 75 -24.49 -13.11 -0.93
N SER A 76 -25.12 -12.80 -2.06
CA SER A 76 -24.81 -13.43 -3.34
C SER A 76 -23.84 -12.61 -4.19
N LEU A 77 -22.95 -13.30 -4.91
CA LEU A 77 -22.03 -12.71 -5.89
C LEU A 77 -22.50 -12.94 -7.35
N LEU A 78 -23.77 -13.29 -7.59
CA LEU A 78 -24.25 -13.70 -8.93
C LEU A 78 -23.88 -12.73 -10.08
N ASN A 79 -23.73 -11.44 -9.79
CA ASN A 79 -23.39 -10.40 -10.77
C ASN A 79 -21.94 -9.91 -10.67
N ASN A 80 -21.11 -10.53 -9.84
CA ASN A 80 -19.75 -10.10 -9.56
C ASN A 80 -18.76 -11.21 -9.88
N ARG A 81 -17.67 -10.88 -10.55
CA ARG A 81 -16.57 -11.80 -10.80
C ARG A 81 -15.43 -11.54 -9.83
N ILE A 82 -14.92 -12.57 -9.18
CA ILE A 82 -13.72 -12.46 -8.35
C ILE A 82 -12.49 -12.87 -9.17
N LEU A 83 -11.45 -12.04 -9.15
CA LEU A 83 -10.12 -12.35 -9.63
C LEU A 83 -9.17 -12.46 -8.44
N LEU A 84 -8.30 -13.46 -8.45
CA LEU A 84 -7.25 -13.62 -7.45
C LEU A 84 -5.92 -13.32 -8.13
N GLU A 85 -5.19 -12.36 -7.59
CA GLU A 85 -3.82 -12.09 -7.98
C GLU A 85 -2.90 -12.60 -6.86
N GLU A 86 -2.24 -13.72 -7.12
CA GLU A 86 -1.52 -14.51 -6.12
C GLU A 86 0.00 -14.54 -6.31
N HIS A 87 0.53 -13.88 -7.34
CA HIS A 87 1.92 -14.06 -7.77
C HIS A 87 2.85 -12.89 -7.42
N SER A 88 2.28 -11.77 -7.03
CA SER A 88 3.06 -10.56 -6.83
C SER A 88 3.79 -10.52 -5.50
N THR A 89 5.04 -10.07 -5.57
CA THR A 89 5.89 -9.77 -4.43
C THR A 89 5.88 -8.28 -4.07
N SER A 90 5.27 -7.45 -4.93
CA SER A 90 5.15 -6.00 -4.75
C SER A 90 3.79 -5.46 -5.19
N THR A 91 3.45 -4.25 -4.73
CA THR A 91 2.21 -3.56 -5.12
C THR A 91 2.17 -3.24 -6.63
N VAL A 92 3.32 -3.03 -7.27
CA VAL A 92 3.40 -2.77 -8.71
C VAL A 92 3.10 -4.05 -9.51
N GLU A 93 3.69 -5.18 -9.11
CA GLU A 93 3.39 -6.49 -9.71
C GLU A 93 1.91 -6.87 -9.55
N ASN A 94 1.30 -6.56 -8.39
CA ASN A 94 -0.14 -6.80 -8.14
C ASN A 94 -0.97 -6.20 -9.27
N ILE A 95 -0.62 -4.97 -9.63
CA ILE A 95 -1.32 -4.19 -10.62
C ILE A 95 -1.09 -4.69 -12.05
N GLU A 96 0.14 -5.07 -12.39
CA GLU A 96 0.46 -5.64 -13.70
C GLU A 96 -0.28 -6.95 -13.92
N ASN A 97 -0.32 -7.81 -12.90
CA ASN A 97 -0.99 -9.09 -12.97
C ASN A 97 -2.52 -8.93 -13.00
N VAL A 98 -3.11 -7.95 -12.31
CA VAL A 98 -4.53 -7.61 -12.46
C VAL A 98 -4.85 -7.23 -13.89
N ALA A 99 -4.06 -6.36 -14.54
CA ALA A 99 -4.28 -5.98 -15.94
C ALA A 99 -4.29 -7.21 -16.87
N LEU A 100 -3.32 -8.11 -16.72
CA LEU A 100 -3.23 -9.35 -17.49
C LEU A 100 -4.42 -10.28 -17.23
N GLU A 101 -4.85 -10.40 -15.98
CA GLU A 101 -5.95 -11.29 -15.59
C GLU A 101 -7.31 -10.78 -16.07
N LEU A 102 -7.49 -9.45 -16.10
CA LEU A 102 -8.63 -8.78 -16.71
C LEU A 102 -8.74 -9.07 -18.21
N HIS A 103 -7.60 -9.07 -18.92
CA HIS A 103 -7.56 -9.41 -20.35
C HIS A 103 -7.87 -10.88 -20.61
N LYS A 104 -7.20 -11.80 -19.89
CA LYS A 104 -7.31 -13.26 -20.10
C LYS A 104 -8.73 -13.78 -19.90
N ASN A 105 -9.42 -13.31 -18.86
CA ASN A 105 -10.72 -13.87 -18.48
C ASN A 105 -11.90 -13.26 -19.25
N GLY A 106 -11.65 -12.38 -20.23
CA GLY A 106 -12.69 -11.68 -20.98
C GLY A 106 -13.64 -10.87 -20.07
N GLY A 107 -14.80 -10.46 -20.59
CA GLY A 107 -15.85 -9.84 -19.77
C GLY A 107 -15.58 -8.39 -19.37
N ILE A 108 -14.70 -7.69 -20.07
CA ILE A 108 -14.57 -6.23 -20.03
C ILE A 108 -14.74 -5.74 -21.47
N ASP A 109 -15.52 -4.68 -21.63
CA ASP A 109 -15.65 -4.01 -22.91
C ASP A 109 -14.47 -3.05 -23.07
N THR A 110 -13.49 -3.45 -23.90
CA THR A 110 -12.28 -2.67 -24.17
C THR A 110 -12.56 -1.35 -24.89
N GLN A 111 -13.78 -1.15 -25.41
CA GLN A 111 -14.19 0.13 -25.99
C GLN A 111 -14.71 1.12 -24.95
N LYS A 112 -14.93 0.67 -23.71
CA LYS A 112 -15.42 1.52 -22.60
C LYS A 112 -14.31 1.86 -21.63
N ILE A 113 -14.48 3.01 -20.99
CA ILE A 113 -13.69 3.39 -19.83
C ILE A 113 -14.22 2.61 -18.62
N LEU A 114 -13.34 1.88 -17.95
CA LEU A 114 -13.66 1.07 -16.77
C LEU A 114 -13.32 1.86 -15.49
N PRO A 115 -14.31 2.30 -14.71
CA PRO A 115 -14.09 2.91 -13.40
C PRO A 115 -13.40 1.94 -12.44
N VAL A 116 -12.54 2.48 -11.57
CA VAL A 116 -11.77 1.73 -10.58
C VAL A 116 -12.00 2.29 -9.19
N THR A 117 -12.32 1.40 -8.24
CA THR A 117 -12.41 1.72 -6.82
C THR A 117 -11.40 0.87 -6.04
N PHE A 118 -10.52 1.52 -5.29
CA PHE A 118 -9.62 0.83 -4.37
C PHE A 118 -10.30 0.58 -3.03
N ILE A 119 -9.99 -0.57 -2.44
CA ILE A 119 -10.45 -0.99 -1.12
C ILE A 119 -9.21 -1.30 -0.27
N SER A 120 -8.96 -0.48 0.74
CA SER A 120 -7.86 -0.67 1.68
C SER A 120 -8.08 0.14 2.95
N ASN A 121 -7.12 0.15 3.86
CA ASN A 121 -7.19 1.04 5.01
C ASN A 121 -6.94 2.49 4.60
N ASP A 122 -7.54 3.42 5.34
CA ASP A 122 -7.49 4.86 5.13
C ASP A 122 -6.08 5.42 4.95
N TYR A 123 -5.17 5.13 5.88
CA TYR A 123 -3.78 5.59 5.78
C TYR A 123 -3.06 5.05 4.54
N HIS A 124 -3.36 3.80 4.17
CA HIS A 124 -2.72 3.15 3.03
C HIS A 124 -3.19 3.76 1.70
N LEU A 125 -4.50 4.00 1.56
CA LEU A 125 -5.01 4.72 0.40
C LEU A 125 -4.44 6.14 0.37
N GLN A 126 -4.48 6.86 1.49
CA GLN A 126 -3.92 8.22 1.57
C GLN A 126 -2.49 8.26 1.02
N ARG A 127 -1.63 7.33 1.43
CA ARG A 127 -0.25 7.25 0.93
C ARG A 127 -0.18 7.00 -0.58
N ILE A 128 -0.97 6.06 -1.11
CA ILE A 128 -0.97 5.75 -2.57
C ILE A 128 -1.32 7.00 -3.37
N PHE A 129 -2.37 7.72 -2.97
CA PHE A 129 -2.82 8.93 -3.67
C PHE A 129 -1.89 10.13 -3.46
N GLU A 130 -1.30 10.27 -2.27
CA GLU A 130 -0.27 11.27 -1.99
C GLU A 130 0.96 11.08 -2.90
N ILE A 131 1.50 9.87 -2.96
CA ILE A 131 2.64 9.56 -3.85
C ILE A 131 2.25 9.81 -5.30
N GLN A 132 1.05 9.39 -5.71
CA GLN A 132 0.56 9.60 -7.07
C GLN A 132 0.47 11.10 -7.43
N GLN A 133 0.07 11.96 -6.49
CA GLN A 133 -0.04 13.39 -6.70
C GLN A 133 1.33 14.09 -6.68
N LEU A 134 2.20 13.74 -5.73
CA LEU A 134 3.50 14.39 -5.56
C LEU A 134 4.52 13.91 -6.59
N MET A 135 4.48 12.63 -6.93
CA MET A 135 5.49 11.87 -7.67
C MET A 135 4.83 10.89 -8.64
N ASP A 136 4.01 11.38 -9.57
CA ASP A 136 3.32 10.57 -10.60
C ASP A 136 4.27 9.62 -11.35
N GLU A 137 5.53 10.02 -11.58
CA GLU A 137 6.55 9.19 -12.23
C GLU A 137 6.95 7.95 -11.40
N GLN A 138 6.66 7.95 -10.11
CA GLN A 138 6.80 6.82 -9.17
C GLN A 138 5.43 6.30 -8.71
N GLY A 139 4.35 6.87 -9.22
CA GLY A 139 2.99 6.61 -8.82
C GLY A 139 2.50 5.25 -9.29
N LEU A 140 1.98 4.47 -8.36
CA LEU A 140 1.40 3.15 -8.61
C LEU A 140 0.25 3.22 -9.63
N LEU A 141 -0.59 4.26 -9.57
CA LEU A 141 -1.80 4.38 -10.38
C LEU A 141 -1.47 4.71 -11.84
N ARG A 142 -0.38 5.43 -12.09
CA ARG A 142 0.16 5.64 -13.44
C ARG A 142 0.56 4.33 -14.09
N VAL A 143 1.31 3.49 -13.37
CA VAL A 143 1.74 2.18 -13.89
C VAL A 143 0.53 1.33 -14.22
N LEU A 144 -0.47 1.27 -13.35
CA LEU A 144 -1.73 0.57 -13.61
C LEU A 144 -2.42 1.04 -14.90
N LYS A 145 -2.61 2.36 -15.04
CA LYS A 145 -3.25 2.94 -16.24
C LYS A 145 -2.49 2.57 -17.51
N GLN A 146 -1.17 2.79 -17.53
CA GLN A 146 -0.34 2.52 -18.71
C GLN A 146 -0.36 1.03 -19.10
N ARG A 147 -0.31 0.13 -18.12
CA ARG A 147 -0.32 -1.31 -18.36
C ARG A 147 -1.66 -1.80 -18.89
N CYS A 148 -2.77 -1.28 -18.36
CA CYS A 148 -4.10 -1.55 -18.90
C CYS A 148 -4.29 -0.96 -20.30
N GLU A 149 -3.80 0.25 -20.57
CA GLU A 149 -3.88 0.88 -21.88
C GLU A 149 -3.13 0.06 -22.95
N MET A 150 -1.96 -0.50 -22.61
CA MET A 150 -1.18 -1.37 -23.51
C MET A 150 -1.95 -2.63 -23.98
N ILE A 151 -2.93 -3.08 -23.21
CA ILE A 151 -3.78 -4.25 -23.53
C ILE A 151 -5.19 -3.84 -23.97
N GLY A 152 -5.40 -2.54 -24.27
CA GLY A 152 -6.65 -1.99 -24.78
C GLY A 152 -7.72 -1.72 -23.72
N ILE A 153 -7.37 -1.66 -22.43
CA ILE A 153 -8.31 -1.34 -21.35
C ILE A 153 -8.05 0.08 -20.86
N THR A 154 -9.02 0.97 -20.99
CA THR A 154 -8.92 2.33 -20.45
C THR A 154 -9.50 2.39 -19.05
N LEU A 155 -8.72 2.82 -18.05
CA LEU A 155 -9.18 2.91 -16.66
C LEU A 155 -9.53 4.36 -16.25
N ALA A 156 -10.66 4.54 -15.58
CA ALA A 156 -10.96 5.76 -14.84
C ALA A 156 -10.69 5.56 -13.35
N ILE A 157 -9.62 6.20 -12.85
CA ILE A 157 -9.26 6.19 -11.43
C ILE A 157 -9.42 7.62 -10.92
N SER A 158 -10.34 7.83 -9.98
CA SER A 158 -10.52 9.13 -9.31
C SER A 158 -9.28 9.50 -8.50
N SER A 159 -8.97 10.79 -8.39
CA SER A 159 -7.96 11.28 -7.46
C SER A 159 -8.53 11.54 -6.06
N ASP A 160 -9.85 11.57 -5.91
CA ASP A 160 -10.52 11.82 -4.65
C ASP A 160 -10.59 10.53 -3.82
N LEU A 161 -10.02 10.57 -2.61
CA LEU A 161 -10.07 9.46 -1.67
C LEU A 161 -11.51 9.06 -1.28
N TYR A 162 -12.47 10.00 -1.36
CA TYR A 162 -13.87 9.73 -1.05
C TYR A 162 -14.58 8.88 -2.12
N ASP A 163 -14.03 8.79 -3.34
CA ASP A 163 -14.51 7.88 -4.39
C ASP A 163 -13.97 6.45 -4.21
N HIS A 164 -13.25 6.20 -3.11
CA HIS A 164 -12.67 4.92 -2.76
C HIS A 164 -13.20 4.38 -1.43
N LEU A 165 -13.08 3.07 -1.24
CA LEU A 165 -13.51 2.42 0.00
C LEU A 165 -12.35 2.42 1.01
N ALA A 166 -12.20 3.55 1.70
CA ALA A 166 -11.25 3.72 2.80
C ALA A 166 -11.83 3.13 4.10
N VAL A 167 -11.26 2.01 4.56
CA VAL A 167 -11.62 1.41 5.85
C VAL A 167 -10.72 1.97 6.95
N LYS A 168 -11.31 2.37 8.07
CA LYS A 168 -10.53 2.89 9.21
C LYS A 168 -9.48 1.88 9.69
N TYR A 169 -8.25 2.32 9.89
CA TYR A 169 -7.21 1.51 10.55
C TYR A 169 -7.69 1.03 11.94
N PRO A 170 -7.60 -0.27 12.27
CA PRO A 170 -8.33 -0.82 13.42
C PRO A 170 -7.66 -0.58 14.78
N TYR A 171 -6.41 -0.10 14.82
CA TYR A 171 -5.65 0.09 16.06
C TYR A 171 -5.63 1.54 16.51
N THR A 172 -5.72 1.77 17.83
CA THR A 172 -5.84 3.12 18.43
C THR A 172 -4.83 3.40 19.55
N HIS A 173 -3.94 2.46 19.87
CA HIS A 173 -2.94 2.64 20.94
C HIS A 173 -1.68 3.36 20.43
N LEU A 174 -0.84 3.86 21.34
CA LEU A 174 0.35 4.64 20.99
C LEU A 174 1.26 3.98 19.93
N ALA A 175 1.54 2.68 20.03
CA ALA A 175 2.38 2.01 19.01
C ALA A 175 1.78 2.08 17.59
N ALA A 176 0.46 2.03 17.48
CA ALA A 176 -0.27 2.17 16.22
C ALA A 176 -0.20 3.61 15.70
N GLU A 177 -0.32 4.61 16.58
CA GLU A 177 -0.10 6.02 16.18
C GLU A 177 1.32 6.25 15.68
N LEU A 178 2.32 5.67 16.35
CA LEU A 178 3.72 5.74 15.92
C LEU A 178 3.94 5.01 14.60
N PHE A 179 3.30 3.86 14.39
CA PHE A 179 3.34 3.13 13.12
C PHE A 179 2.81 3.99 11.96
N LEU A 180 1.67 4.66 12.14
CA LEU A 180 1.11 5.56 11.12
C LEU A 180 2.03 6.75 10.82
N LEU A 181 2.73 7.30 11.82
CA LEU A 181 3.72 8.36 11.60
C LEU A 181 4.97 7.83 10.87
N ALA A 182 5.44 6.62 11.22
CA ALA A 182 6.55 5.99 10.52
C ALA A 182 6.18 5.68 9.05
N ASP A 183 4.92 5.30 8.79
CA ASP A 183 4.41 5.04 7.45
C ASP A 183 4.55 6.24 6.51
N GLN A 184 4.33 7.46 7.01
CA GLN A 184 4.48 8.71 6.26
C GLN A 184 5.91 8.93 5.72
N LEU A 185 6.93 8.35 6.36
CA LEU A 185 8.31 8.42 5.89
C LEU A 185 8.51 7.69 4.55
N THR A 186 7.57 6.82 4.16
CA THR A 186 7.57 6.13 2.87
C THR A 186 7.56 7.13 1.71
N THR A 187 6.85 8.25 1.84
CA THR A 187 6.80 9.28 0.79
C THR A 187 8.20 9.84 0.51
N TYR A 188 9.03 10.04 1.53
CA TYR A 188 10.42 10.46 1.32
C TYR A 188 11.31 9.35 0.78
N ARG A 189 11.09 8.10 1.20
CA ARG A 189 11.80 6.95 0.61
C ARG A 189 11.55 6.88 -0.90
N VAL A 190 10.30 6.98 -1.34
CA VAL A 190 9.93 6.93 -2.77
C VAL A 190 10.55 8.10 -3.55
N TYR A 191 10.67 9.28 -2.94
CA TYR A 191 11.47 10.36 -3.53
C TYR A 191 12.93 9.94 -3.74
N LEU A 192 13.59 9.36 -2.74
CA LEU A 192 14.99 8.91 -2.86
C LEU A 192 15.13 7.81 -3.93
N GLU A 193 14.20 6.86 -3.98
CA GLU A 193 14.13 5.81 -5.01
C GLU A 193 14.04 6.43 -6.42
N GLY A 194 13.13 7.38 -6.62
CA GLY A 194 12.95 8.05 -7.90
C GLY A 194 14.16 8.87 -8.34
N VAL A 195 14.91 9.47 -7.42
CA VAL A 195 16.17 10.16 -7.74
C VAL A 195 17.22 9.16 -8.19
N VAL A 196 17.41 8.05 -7.46
CA VAL A 196 18.39 7.02 -7.81
C VAL A 196 18.06 6.34 -9.14
N ALA A 197 16.78 6.13 -9.41
CA ALA A 197 16.29 5.58 -10.67
C ALA A 197 16.30 6.59 -11.83
N GLY A 198 16.63 7.86 -11.60
CA GLY A 198 16.59 8.91 -12.63
C GLY A 198 15.19 9.13 -13.21
N SER A 199 14.14 8.92 -12.41
CA SER A 199 12.76 8.86 -12.89
C SER A 199 12.07 10.23 -12.99
N PHE A 200 12.59 11.26 -12.32
CA PHE A 200 11.97 12.58 -12.31
C PHE A 200 12.41 13.42 -13.51
N LEU A 201 11.43 13.96 -14.24
CA LEU A 201 11.64 14.96 -15.29
C LEU A 201 11.56 16.39 -14.75
N ARG A 202 10.93 16.56 -13.58
CA ARG A 202 10.72 17.82 -12.89
C ARG A 202 11.94 18.20 -12.05
N ASP A 203 12.06 19.48 -11.71
CA ASP A 203 13.14 19.97 -10.83
C ASP A 203 13.11 19.27 -9.47
N LEU A 204 14.23 18.67 -9.07
CA LEU A 204 14.31 17.88 -7.84
C LEU A 204 14.06 18.70 -6.57
N THR A 205 14.33 20.01 -6.59
CA THR A 205 14.03 20.88 -5.44
C THR A 205 12.52 21.00 -5.24
N GLN A 206 11.77 21.11 -6.33
CA GLN A 206 10.30 21.14 -6.29
C GLN A 206 9.73 19.79 -5.90
N VAL A 207 10.20 18.69 -6.50
CA VAL A 207 9.72 17.34 -6.18
C VAL A 207 10.01 16.99 -4.71
N ARG A 208 11.16 17.39 -4.18
CA ARG A 208 11.58 17.10 -2.80
C ARG A 208 10.79 17.85 -1.73
N ALA A 209 10.30 19.05 -2.02
CA ALA A 209 9.84 20.00 -0.99
C ALA A 209 8.79 19.40 -0.04
N ILE A 210 7.72 18.82 -0.59
CA ILE A 210 6.64 18.23 0.21
C ILE A 210 7.05 16.90 0.87
N PRO A 211 7.66 15.93 0.15
CA PRO A 211 8.18 14.71 0.80
C PRO A 211 9.13 14.99 1.97
N TYR A 212 10.01 15.99 1.84
CA TYR A 212 10.93 16.42 2.90
C TYR A 212 10.15 16.94 4.11
N GLN A 213 9.18 17.83 3.88
CA GLN A 213 8.35 18.39 4.93
C GLN A 213 7.59 17.30 5.71
N ILE A 214 6.90 16.41 5.00
CA ILE A 214 6.15 15.29 5.59
C ILE A 214 7.06 14.44 6.48
N ALA A 215 8.25 14.10 5.99
CA ALA A 215 9.18 13.27 6.75
C ALA A 215 9.73 13.96 8.00
N CYS A 216 10.04 15.25 7.92
CA CYS A 216 10.48 16.02 9.07
C CYS A 216 9.37 16.14 10.13
N GLU A 217 8.15 16.45 9.72
CA GLU A 217 6.99 16.57 10.62
C GLU A 217 6.68 15.24 11.30
N ALA A 218 6.70 14.13 10.56
CA ALA A 218 6.47 12.79 11.09
C ALA A 218 7.51 12.41 12.16
N ILE A 219 8.81 12.63 11.91
CA ILE A 219 9.85 12.34 12.91
C ILE A 219 9.71 13.22 14.15
N LEU A 220 9.43 14.52 13.98
CA LEU A 220 9.20 15.42 15.11
C LEU A 220 8.00 14.97 15.95
N ALA A 221 6.90 14.58 15.30
CA ALA A 221 5.72 14.06 15.97
C ALA A 221 6.00 12.74 16.72
N ILE A 222 6.76 11.81 16.12
CA ILE A 222 7.20 10.58 16.80
C ILE A 222 8.01 10.95 18.05
N ASN A 223 9.04 11.78 17.90
CA ASN A 223 9.95 12.15 18.97
C ASN A 223 9.24 12.88 20.12
N HIS A 224 8.24 13.71 19.80
CA HIS A 224 7.38 14.36 20.78
C HIS A 224 6.53 13.35 21.56
N LYS A 225 5.85 12.42 20.87
CA LYS A 225 4.99 11.40 21.50
C LYS A 225 5.75 10.45 22.42
N ILE A 226 7.03 10.20 22.15
CA ILE A 226 7.87 9.30 22.95
C ILE A 226 8.80 10.02 23.92
N ALA A 227 8.70 11.35 24.05
CA ALA A 227 9.61 12.16 24.85
C ALA A 227 9.68 11.68 26.31
N GLY A 228 10.89 11.56 26.85
CA GLY A 228 11.12 11.18 28.26
C GLY A 228 10.82 9.72 28.64
N ASN A 229 10.33 8.89 27.71
CA ASN A 229 10.04 7.48 28.01
C ASN A 229 11.17 6.54 27.53
N PRO A 230 11.89 5.85 28.45
CA PRO A 230 13.01 4.97 28.09
C PRO A 230 12.58 3.73 27.30
N LYS A 231 11.30 3.32 27.37
CA LYS A 231 10.75 2.22 26.57
C LYS A 231 10.99 2.42 25.06
N TRP A 232 10.99 3.67 24.62
CA TRP A 232 11.08 4.04 23.21
C TRP A 232 12.49 4.48 22.79
N ALA A 233 13.53 4.15 23.58
CA ALA A 233 14.91 4.50 23.25
C ALA A 233 15.35 3.97 21.87
N PHE A 234 14.91 2.76 21.50
CA PHE A 234 15.20 2.17 20.20
C PHE A 234 14.53 2.95 19.05
N VAL A 235 13.26 3.32 19.20
CA VAL A 235 12.54 4.15 18.22
C VAL A 235 13.24 5.49 18.04
N ARG A 236 13.67 6.13 19.14
CA ARG A 236 14.42 7.39 19.10
C ARG A 236 15.74 7.27 18.33
N CYS A 237 16.49 6.19 18.55
CA CYS A 237 17.72 5.92 17.82
C CYS A 237 17.47 5.81 16.30
N LEU A 238 16.43 5.09 15.89
CA LEU A 238 16.07 4.95 14.48
C LEU A 238 15.59 6.28 13.89
N THR A 239 14.75 7.05 14.59
CA THR A 239 14.28 8.34 14.08
C THR A 239 15.38 9.38 13.97
N ASP A 240 16.35 9.39 14.89
CA ASP A 240 17.52 10.28 14.81
C ASP A 240 18.38 9.95 13.56
N LEU A 241 18.58 8.66 13.27
CA LEU A 241 19.29 8.22 12.07
C LEU A 241 18.54 8.57 10.77
N LEU A 242 17.22 8.35 10.73
CA LEU A 242 16.39 8.70 9.59
C LEU A 242 16.39 10.22 9.34
N MET A 243 16.34 11.03 10.41
CA MET A 243 16.46 12.50 10.32
C MET A 243 17.82 12.94 9.79
N GLN A 244 18.91 12.26 10.15
CA GLN A 244 20.23 12.53 9.58
C GLN A 244 20.26 12.25 8.08
N CYS A 245 19.65 11.15 7.62
CA CYS A 245 19.55 10.82 6.20
C CYS A 245 18.75 11.90 5.44
N ILE A 246 17.59 12.31 5.97
CA ILE A 246 16.75 13.38 5.40
C ILE A 246 17.53 14.69 5.29
N ASN A 247 18.25 15.08 6.34
CA ASN A 247 19.02 16.31 6.35
C ASN A 247 20.25 16.27 5.44
N ALA A 248 20.90 15.11 5.30
CA ALA A 248 22.00 14.94 4.37
C ALA A 248 21.53 15.05 2.91
N THR A 249 20.32 14.58 2.61
CA THR A 249 19.75 14.54 1.25
C THR A 249 18.83 15.73 0.93
N LYS A 250 18.85 16.80 1.74
CA LYS A 250 18.09 18.04 1.50
C LYS A 250 18.61 18.90 0.35
N GLY A 251 19.86 18.70 -0.06
CA GLY A 251 20.56 19.49 -1.08
C GLY A 251 20.54 18.86 -2.47
N ALA A 252 21.16 19.54 -3.43
CA ALA A 252 21.46 18.96 -4.74
C ALA A 252 22.67 18.02 -4.60
N LEU A 253 22.42 16.72 -4.59
CA LEU A 253 23.45 15.68 -4.56
C LEU A 253 23.38 14.85 -5.84
N SER A 254 24.50 14.24 -6.22
CA SER A 254 24.55 13.25 -7.29
C SER A 254 23.84 11.95 -6.90
N VAL A 255 23.46 11.16 -7.89
CA VAL A 255 22.88 9.82 -7.67
C VAL A 255 23.81 8.93 -6.82
N SER A 256 25.11 8.97 -7.08
CA SER A 256 26.12 8.22 -6.32
C SER A 256 26.20 8.62 -4.84
N GLU A 257 25.89 9.88 -4.53
CA GLU A 257 25.88 10.37 -3.15
C GLU A 257 24.57 10.02 -2.42
N ILE A 258 23.45 9.93 -3.15
CA ILE A 258 22.13 9.61 -2.58
C ILE A 258 21.96 8.12 -2.32
N GLN A 259 22.51 7.26 -3.18
CA GLN A 259 22.30 5.81 -3.11
C GLN A 259 22.64 5.17 -1.74
N PRO A 260 23.76 5.53 -1.06
CA PRO A 260 24.03 5.02 0.29
C PRO A 260 22.97 5.45 1.32
N TYR A 261 22.47 6.68 1.23
CA TYR A 261 21.41 7.17 2.11
C TYR A 261 20.09 6.47 1.85
N LEU A 262 19.75 6.17 0.60
CA LEU A 262 18.56 5.38 0.29
C LEU A 262 18.62 3.99 0.95
N ILE A 263 19.75 3.29 0.84
CA ILE A 263 19.92 1.95 1.45
C ILE A 263 19.77 2.01 2.97
N LEU A 264 20.41 2.99 3.60
CA LEU A 264 20.30 3.21 5.05
C LEU A 264 18.87 3.58 5.44
N PHE A 265 18.22 4.47 4.70
CA PHE A 265 16.87 4.94 4.99
C PHE A 265 15.85 3.81 4.87
N ASP A 266 15.87 3.06 3.76
CA ASP A 266 14.94 1.96 3.53
C ASP A 266 15.08 0.84 4.59
N SER A 267 16.30 0.43 4.89
CA SER A 267 16.56 -0.62 5.88
C SER A 267 16.05 -0.24 7.27
N ASN A 268 16.32 1.01 7.70
CA ASN A 268 15.93 1.48 9.02
C ASN A 268 14.44 1.84 9.10
N LEU A 269 13.85 2.35 8.03
CA LEU A 269 12.40 2.57 7.95
C LEU A 269 11.64 1.24 7.99
N THR A 270 12.11 0.22 7.24
CA THR A 270 11.54 -1.13 7.28
C THR A 270 11.61 -1.73 8.68
N LEU A 271 12.74 -1.56 9.38
CA LEU A 271 12.89 -2.00 10.76
C LEU A 271 11.97 -1.25 11.72
N LEU A 272 11.87 0.08 11.58
CA LEU A 272 11.00 0.93 12.39
C LEU A 272 9.52 0.54 12.22
N ASN A 273 9.06 0.41 10.98
CA ASN A 273 7.69 -0.02 10.67
C ASN A 273 7.40 -1.40 11.28
N ARG A 274 8.29 -2.38 11.11
CA ARG A 274 8.12 -3.72 11.70
C ARG A 274 8.10 -3.71 13.23
N TYR A 275 8.88 -2.83 13.86
CA TYR A 275 8.93 -2.70 15.32
C TYR A 275 7.66 -2.06 15.88
N LEU A 276 7.05 -1.15 15.11
CA LEU A 276 5.83 -0.43 15.51
C LEU A 276 4.54 -1.11 15.07
N ASP A 277 4.59 -2.02 14.10
CA ASP A 277 3.42 -2.74 13.56
C ASP A 277 2.70 -3.53 14.67
N PRO A 278 1.45 -3.15 15.03
CA PRO A 278 0.66 -3.85 16.06
C PRO A 278 0.35 -5.30 15.73
N GLU A 279 0.46 -5.68 14.45
CA GLU A 279 0.14 -7.02 13.96
C GLU A 279 1.36 -7.94 14.00
N ASN A 280 2.57 -7.39 14.19
CA ASN A 280 3.78 -8.19 14.20
C ASN A 280 3.94 -8.88 15.57
N PRO A 281 3.88 -10.22 15.64
CA PRO A 281 4.07 -10.92 16.89
C PRO A 281 5.52 -10.66 17.34
N CYS A 282 5.69 -9.95 18.45
CA CYS A 282 6.99 -9.74 19.09
C CYS A 282 7.54 -11.08 19.60
N VAL A 283 8.03 -11.95 18.72
CA VAL A 283 8.59 -13.25 19.06
C VAL A 283 9.97 -13.38 18.42
N GLY A 284 11.00 -13.21 19.26
CA GLY A 284 12.32 -13.86 19.16
C GLY A 284 13.21 -13.63 17.93
N ARG A 285 14.34 -12.95 18.13
CA ARG A 285 15.58 -12.92 17.30
C ARG A 285 15.39 -12.57 15.82
N TRP A 286 15.43 -11.28 15.52
CA TRP A 286 15.20 -10.73 14.18
C TRP A 286 16.46 -10.51 13.32
N TRP A 287 17.64 -10.98 13.75
CA TRP A 287 18.93 -10.70 13.07
C TRP A 287 19.65 -11.93 12.48
N ARG A 288 18.96 -13.06 12.30
CA ARG A 288 19.53 -14.19 11.54
C ARG A 288 18.58 -14.63 10.45
N GLN A 289 18.81 -14.12 9.25
CA GLN A 289 18.92 -14.87 8.00
C GLN A 289 19.08 -13.85 6.87
N GLY A 290 20.35 -13.49 6.62
CA GLY A 290 20.79 -13.14 5.29
C GLY A 290 21.19 -14.40 4.53
#